data_AF-F1LAT0-F1
#
_entry.id   AF-F1LAT0-F1
#
_cell.length_a   1.000
_cell.length_b   1.000
_cell.length_c   1.000
_cell.angle_alpha   90.00
_cell.angle_beta   90.00
_cell.angle_gamma   90.00
#
_symmetry.space_group_name_H-M   'P 1'
#
loop_
_entity.id
_entity.type
_entity.pdbx_description
1 polymer ?
#
loop_
_entity_poly.entity_id
_entity_poly.type
_entity_poly.pdbx_seq_one_letter_code
_entity_poly.pdbx_strand_id
1 'polypeptide(L)'
;MRGRDNGLPPYNELRKSFNLPTKNWTTINPLLYEKNPKMFIELAALYKGDISQLDAYVGGMLETNGEGPGELFGAVILDQFLRLRNGVRFSGSRTRKMDFSPMMKLSEFVL
;
A
#
# COMPACT_ATOMS: atom_id res chain seq x y z
N MET A 1 -11.23 12.63 -11.71
CA MET A 1 -10.41 11.56 -12.33
C MET A 1 -8.91 11.89 -12.29
N ARG A 2 -8.40 12.44 -11.18
CA ARG A 2 -7.03 12.96 -11.08
C ARG A 2 -5.92 11.93 -11.31
N GLY A 3 -6.22 10.63 -11.20
CA GLY A 3 -5.20 9.58 -11.36
C GLY A 3 -4.66 9.50 -12.79
N ARG A 4 -5.55 9.32 -13.78
CA ARG A 4 -5.15 9.27 -15.19
C ARG A 4 -4.64 10.61 -15.70
N ASP A 5 -5.23 11.71 -15.21
CA ASP A 5 -4.79 13.06 -15.56
C ASP A 5 -3.32 13.32 -15.17
N ASN A 6 -2.81 12.61 -14.16
CA ASN A 6 -1.41 12.68 -13.70
C ASN A 6 -0.54 11.52 -14.20
N GLY A 7 -1.03 10.72 -15.15
CA GLY A 7 -0.26 9.61 -15.73
C GLY A 7 -0.01 8.43 -14.79
N LEU A 8 -0.87 8.23 -13.77
CA LEU A 8 -0.76 7.02 -12.95
C LEU A 8 -1.01 5.78 -13.82
N PRO A 9 -0.12 4.78 -13.77
CA PRO A 9 -0.30 3.56 -14.53
C PRO A 9 -1.51 2.76 -13.99
N PRO A 10 -2.11 1.87 -14.81
CA PRO A 10 -3.13 0.95 -14.36
C PRO A 10 -2.68 0.09 -13.19
N TYR A 11 -3.66 -0.43 -12.46
CA TYR A 11 -3.47 -1.20 -11.23
C TYR A 11 -2.38 -2.27 -11.29
N ASN A 12 -2.43 -3.16 -12.29
CA ASN A 12 -1.45 -4.24 -12.41
C ASN A 12 -0.08 -3.76 -12.91
N GLU A 13 -0.02 -2.63 -13.64
CA GLU A 13 1.25 -2.01 -14.01
C GLU A 13 1.90 -1.34 -12.79
N LEU A 14 1.11 -0.66 -11.95
CA LEU A 14 1.61 -0.10 -10.69
C LEU A 14 2.07 -1.20 -9.73
N ARG A 15 1.35 -2.33 -9.64
CA ARG A 15 1.81 -3.49 -8.85
C ARG A 15 3.19 -3.96 -9.31
N LYS A 16 3.40 -4.08 -10.62
CA LYS A 16 4.70 -4.46 -11.18
C LYS A 16 5.80 -3.45 -10.83
N SER A 17 5.53 -2.15 -10.82
CA SER A 17 6.55 -1.15 -10.44
C SER A 17 7.01 -1.27 -8.99
N PHE A 18 6.21 -1.91 -8.13
CA PHE A 18 6.56 -2.25 -6.74
C PHE A 18 7.00 -3.72 -6.57
N ASN A 19 7.29 -4.44 -7.65
CA ASN A 19 7.65 -5.87 -7.64
C ASN A 19 6.58 -6.79 -7.04
N LEU A 20 5.31 -6.36 -7.08
CA LEU A 20 4.18 -7.15 -6.58
C LEU A 20 3.60 -8.03 -7.71
N PRO A 21 3.12 -9.24 -7.39
CA PRO A 21 2.48 -10.10 -8.39
C PRO A 21 1.19 -9.46 -8.90
N THR A 22 0.89 -9.61 -10.19
CA THR A 22 -0.39 -9.15 -10.75
C THR A 22 -1.57 -9.90 -10.16
N LYS A 23 -2.73 -9.24 -10.07
CA LYS A 23 -3.98 -9.84 -9.63
C LYS A 23 -5.00 -9.90 -10.77
N ASN A 24 -5.95 -10.81 -10.65
CA ASN A 24 -7.15 -10.90 -11.47
C ASN A 24 -8.39 -10.57 -10.61
N TRP A 25 -9.58 -10.48 -11.23
CA TRP A 25 -10.82 -10.10 -10.53
C TRP A 25 -11.15 -10.97 -9.30
N THR A 26 -10.74 -12.24 -9.29
CA THR A 26 -11.02 -13.18 -8.19
C THR A 26 -9.95 -13.16 -7.11
N THR A 27 -8.75 -12.62 -7.39
CA THR A 27 -7.58 -12.68 -6.50
C THR A 27 -7.20 -11.35 -5.88
N ILE A 28 -7.79 -10.23 -6.34
CA ILE A 28 -7.60 -8.90 -5.71
C ILE A 28 -8.01 -8.97 -4.24
N ASN A 29 -9.17 -9.56 -3.96
CA ASN A 29 -9.65 -9.79 -2.60
C ASN A 29 -10.52 -11.07 -2.56
N PRO A 30 -9.90 -12.24 -2.33
CA PRO A 30 -10.59 -13.53 -2.39
C PRO A 30 -11.79 -13.63 -1.45
N LEU A 31 -11.66 -13.07 -0.24
CA LEU A 31 -12.73 -13.10 0.76
C LEU A 31 -13.92 -12.22 0.36
N LEU A 32 -13.66 -11.04 -0.20
CA LEU A 32 -14.72 -10.17 -0.71
C LEU A 32 -15.35 -10.75 -1.97
N TYR A 33 -14.56 -11.39 -2.82
CA TYR A 33 -15.05 -12.08 -4.02
C TYR A 33 -15.99 -13.24 -3.66
N GLU A 34 -15.63 -14.04 -2.65
CA GLU A 34 -16.48 -15.12 -2.15
C GLU A 34 -17.81 -14.59 -1.58
N LYS A 35 -17.76 -13.49 -0.82
CA LYS A 35 -18.95 -12.87 -0.22
C LYS A 35 -19.85 -12.15 -1.23
N ASN A 36 -19.29 -11.52 -2.25
CA ASN A 36 -20.03 -10.72 -3.22
C ASN A 36 -19.43 -10.79 -4.64
N PRO A 37 -19.54 -11.94 -5.32
CA PRO A 37 -18.97 -12.11 -6.66
C PRO A 37 -19.68 -11.22 -7.70
N LYS A 38 -20.96 -10.89 -7.48
CA LYS A 38 -21.74 -10.04 -8.39
C LYS A 38 -21.13 -8.65 -8.53
N MET A 39 -20.62 -8.07 -7.45
CA MET A 39 -19.94 -6.76 -7.48
C MET A 39 -18.70 -6.78 -8.38
N PHE A 40 -17.90 -7.86 -8.34
CA PHE A 40 -16.74 -7.99 -9.22
C PHE A 40 -17.13 -8.21 -10.68
N ILE A 41 -18.24 -8.92 -10.96
CA ILE A 41 -18.77 -9.08 -12.32
C ILE A 41 -19.22 -7.72 -12.88
N GLU A 42 -19.99 -6.96 -12.11
CA GLU A 42 -20.46 -5.63 -12.49
C GLU A 42 -19.29 -4.67 -12.70
N LEU A 43 -18.31 -4.69 -11.79
CA LEU A 43 -17.10 -3.90 -11.92
C LEU A 43 -16.29 -4.28 -13.16
N ALA A 44 -16.10 -5.59 -13.41
CA ALA A 44 -15.39 -6.06 -14.59
C ALA A 44 -16.10 -5.58 -15.87
N ALA A 45 -17.43 -5.58 -15.90
CA ALA A 45 -18.19 -5.07 -17.04
C ALA A 45 -17.94 -3.58 -17.33
N LEU A 46 -17.77 -2.74 -16.29
CA LEU A 46 -17.39 -1.34 -16.45
C LEU A 46 -16.03 -1.17 -17.13
N TYR A 47 -15.12 -2.11 -16.92
CA TYR A 47 -13.81 -2.19 -17.57
C TYR A 47 -13.81 -3.11 -18.81
N LYS A 48 -14.97 -3.44 -19.40
CA LYS A 48 -15.12 -4.32 -20.57
C LYS A 48 -14.49 -5.71 -20.39
N GLY A 49 -14.40 -6.18 -19.15
CA GLY A 49 -13.75 -7.42 -18.75
C GLY A 49 -12.21 -7.34 -18.68
N ASP A 50 -11.61 -6.25 -19.15
CA ASP A 50 -10.17 -6.10 -19.25
C ASP A 50 -9.57 -5.52 -17.96
N ILE A 51 -8.98 -6.39 -17.14
CA ILE A 51 -8.33 -5.99 -15.89
C ILE A 51 -7.05 -5.17 -16.10
N SER A 52 -6.46 -5.18 -17.31
CA SER A 52 -5.31 -4.32 -17.60
C SER A 52 -5.69 -2.83 -17.57
N GLN A 53 -6.98 -2.51 -17.71
CA GLN A 53 -7.52 -1.16 -17.67
C GLN A 53 -7.97 -0.71 -16.27
N LEU A 54 -7.92 -1.61 -15.28
CA LEU A 54 -8.38 -1.30 -13.92
C LEU A 54 -7.56 -0.15 -13.33
N ASP A 55 -8.24 0.88 -12.85
CA ASP A 55 -7.56 2.04 -12.27
C ASP A 55 -6.85 1.67 -10.95
N ALA A 56 -5.62 2.16 -10.76
CA ALA A 56 -4.81 1.83 -9.59
C ALA A 56 -5.49 2.17 -8.26
N TYR A 57 -6.26 3.27 -8.21
CA TYR A 57 -7.00 3.64 -7.01
C TYR A 57 -8.10 2.61 -6.69
N VAL A 58 -8.86 2.17 -7.70
CA VAL A 58 -9.94 1.19 -7.52
C VAL A 58 -9.36 -0.15 -7.08
N GLY A 59 -8.31 -0.63 -7.76
CA GLY A 59 -7.65 -1.88 -7.40
C GLY A 59 -7.01 -1.83 -6.00
N GLY A 60 -6.33 -0.74 -5.64
CA GLY A 60 -5.74 -0.57 -4.31
C GLY A 60 -6.78 -0.51 -3.19
N MET A 61 -7.95 0.11 -3.43
CA MET A 61 -9.06 0.09 -2.49
C MET A 61 -9.64 -1.31 -2.30
N LEU A 62 -9.78 -2.09 -3.37
CA LEU A 62 -10.32 -3.45 -3.32
C LEU A 62 -9.43 -4.41 -2.51
N GLU A 63 -8.12 -4.19 -2.46
CA GLU A 63 -7.20 -4.99 -1.65
C GLU A 63 -7.37 -4.80 -0.13
N THR A 64 -8.13 -3.80 0.31
CA THR A 64 -8.33 -3.49 1.73
C THR A 64 -9.21 -4.56 2.40
N ASN A 65 -8.78 -5.05 3.57
CA ASN A 65 -9.46 -6.11 4.33
C ASN A 65 -9.96 -5.66 5.73
N GLY A 66 -9.98 -4.35 6.00
CA GLY A 66 -10.42 -3.79 7.28
C GLY A 66 -9.33 -3.71 8.36
N GLU A 67 -8.15 -4.28 8.12
CA GLU A 67 -7.00 -4.25 9.04
C GLU A 67 -5.96 -3.18 8.66
N GLY A 68 -6.19 -2.48 7.55
CA GLY A 68 -5.27 -1.49 7.01
C GLY A 68 -5.29 -1.45 5.49
N PRO A 69 -4.36 -0.70 4.87
CA PRO A 69 -4.24 -0.68 3.41
C PRO A 69 -3.85 -2.08 2.89
N GLY A 70 -4.38 -2.42 1.72
CA GLY A 70 -3.93 -3.58 0.96
C GLY A 70 -2.46 -3.49 0.55
N GLU A 71 -1.90 -4.60 0.04
CA GLU A 71 -0.49 -4.76 -0.30
C GLU A 71 0.06 -3.63 -1.18
N LEU A 72 -0.66 -3.24 -2.23
CA LEU A 72 -0.25 -2.16 -3.14
C LEU A 72 -0.16 -0.82 -2.41
N PHE A 73 -1.20 -0.42 -1.69
CA PHE A 73 -1.20 0.86 -0.97
C PHE A 73 -0.22 0.84 0.20
N GLY A 74 -0.03 -0.29 0.88
CA GLY A 74 1.01 -0.48 1.87
C GLY A 74 2.41 -0.22 1.29
N ALA A 75 2.71 -0.82 0.14
CA ALA A 75 4.00 -0.61 -0.55
C ALA A 75 4.20 0.86 -0.97
N VAL A 76 3.18 1.49 -1.57
CA VAL A 76 3.23 2.90 -1.99
C VAL A 76 3.46 3.81 -0.78
N ILE A 77 2.67 3.64 0.28
CA ILE A 77 2.76 4.46 1.50
C ILE A 77 4.15 4.30 2.12
N LEU A 78 4.64 3.07 2.28
CA LEU A 78 5.97 2.78 2.82
C LEU A 78 7.06 3.46 1.99
N ASP A 79 7.05 3.32 0.67
CA ASP A 79 8.02 3.97 -0.22
C ASP A 79 8.00 5.50 -0.04
N GLN A 80 6.81 6.11 0.00
CA GLN A 80 6.72 7.56 0.23
C GLN A 80 7.32 7.97 1.58
N PHE A 81 7.05 7.23 2.66
CA PHE A 81 7.65 7.51 3.97
C PHE A 81 9.18 7.34 3.99
N LEU A 82 9.71 6.30 3.32
CA LEU A 82 11.15 6.10 3.20
C LEU A 82 11.82 7.22 2.40
N ARG A 83 11.20 7.67 1.30
CA ARG A 83 11.70 8.80 0.50
C ARG A 83 11.68 10.10 1.29
N LEU A 84 10.62 10.35 2.05
CA LEU A 84 10.55 11.50 2.96
C LEU A 84 11.66 11.42 4.03
N ARG A 85 11.80 10.29 4.73
CA ARG A 85 12.85 10.10 5.75
C ARG A 85 14.26 10.33 5.19
N ASN A 86 14.56 9.76 4.03
CA ASN A 86 15.88 9.84 3.41
C ASN A 86 16.13 11.19 2.71
N GLY A 87 15.07 11.90 2.30
CA GLY A 87 15.12 13.20 1.64
C GLY A 87 15.38 14.37 2.60
N VAL A 88 15.23 14.16 3.91
CA VAL A 88 15.58 15.16 4.93
C VAL A 88 17.11 15.20 5.10
N ARG A 89 17.80 15.91 4.19
CA ARG A 89 19.23 16.26 4.29
C ARG A 89 19.55 17.34 5.34
N PHE A 90 18.68 17.53 6.33
CA PHE A 90 18.94 18.38 7.49
C PHE A 90 18.51 17.67 8.79
N SER A 91 18.99 16.45 8.99
CA SER A 91 19.23 15.97 10.34
C SER A 91 20.54 16.63 10.79
N GLY A 92 20.42 17.80 11.43
CA GLY A 92 21.55 18.52 11.99
C GLY A 92 22.43 17.55 12.76
N SER A 93 23.70 17.51 12.38
CA SER A 93 24.79 16.79 13.04
C SER A 93 24.62 16.70 14.56
N ARG A 94 24.20 15.52 15.02
CA ARG A 94 24.70 14.93 16.26
C ARG A 94 24.53 13.42 16.19
N THR A 95 25.59 12.78 15.73
CA THR A 95 25.90 11.38 15.96
C THR A 95 25.74 11.08 17.46
N ARG A 96 24.66 10.42 17.86
CA ARG A 96 24.72 9.52 19.00
C ARG A 96 24.43 8.15 18.45
N LYS A 97 25.44 7.27 18.56
CA LYS A 97 25.31 5.85 18.28
C LYS A 97 24.02 5.38 18.92
N MET A 98 23.12 4.78 18.12
CA MET A 98 22.00 4.02 18.67
C MET A 98 22.63 2.74 19.24
N ASP A 99 23.21 2.85 20.44
CA ASP A 99 23.63 1.71 21.23
C ASP A 99 22.36 1.05 21.77
N PHE A 100 21.98 -0.06 21.13
CA PHE A 100 20.98 -0.97 21.67
C PHE A 100 21.66 -1.84 22.75
N SER A 101 21.95 -1.26 23.90
CA SER A 101 22.26 -2.01 25.12
C SER A 101 21.00 -2.10 25.99
N PRO A 102 20.60 -3.30 26.46
CA PRO A 102 19.41 -3.46 27.29
C PRO A 102 19.80 -3.23 28.74
N MET A 103 19.23 -2.22 29.43
CA MET A 103 18.94 -2.25 30.87
C MET A 103 18.61 -0.84 31.38
N MET A 104 17.38 -0.64 31.84
CA MET A 104 17.18 0.05 33.13
C MET A 104 15.85 -0.39 33.75
N LYS A 105 15.93 -0.81 35.02
CA LYS A 105 14.86 -1.43 35.80
C LYS A 105 13.80 -0.40 36.22
N LEU A 106 12.57 -0.88 36.37
CA LEU A 106 11.35 -0.19 36.85
C LEU A 106 11.38 0.23 38.34
N SER A 107 12.51 0.69 38.89
CA SER A 107 12.64 0.99 40.33
C SER A 107 12.79 2.48 40.70
N GLU A 108 12.69 3.42 39.77
CA GLU A 108 12.90 4.85 40.06
C GLU A 108 11.68 5.74 39.77
N PHE A 109 10.48 5.26 40.11
CA PHE A 109 9.26 6.08 40.13
C PHE A 109 8.72 6.21 41.56
N VAL A 110 9.50 6.82 42.46
CA VAL A 110 8.99 7.47 43.68
C VAL A 110 9.90 8.66 44.01
N LEU A 111 9.39 9.86 43.76
CA LEU A 111 9.28 10.96 44.74
C LEU A 111 8.22 11.94 44.23
#